data_AF-A0A1V1P623-F1
#
_entry.id   AF-A0A1V1P623-F1
#
_cell.length_a   1.000
_cell.length_b   1.000
_cell.length_c   1.000
_cell.angle_alpha   90.00
_cell.angle_beta   90.00
_cell.angle_gamma   90.00
#
_symmetry.space_group_name_H-M   'P 1'
#
loop_
_entity.id
_entity.type
_entity.pdbx_description
1 polymer ?
#
loop_
_entity_poly.entity_id
_entity_poly.type
_entity_poly.pdbx_seq_one_letter_code
_entity_poly.pdbx_strand_id
1 'polypeptide(L)'
;MCVTSDDALIRLPKKEREGMKQTLHKLVIACLVVTLIGVSYSGASNGRNIYLNKCGSCHQEGGDVEVFAPSKYASTQWRRFFRRNKHRRKKDISELFTTEEMEMVKNYLITHAADSDQPEAVGLK
;
A
#
# COMPACT_ATOMS: atom_id res chain seq x y z
N MET A 1 20.58 -28.85 47.94
CA MET A 1 19.81 -27.60 48.08
C MET A 1 19.97 -26.83 46.78
N CYS A 2 18.91 -26.74 45.99
CA CYS A 2 18.92 -26.08 44.68
C CYS A 2 18.91 -24.56 44.88
N VAL A 3 19.92 -23.88 44.35
CA VAL A 3 19.95 -22.41 44.28
C VAL A 3 19.04 -22.01 43.12
N THR A 4 17.97 -21.30 43.42
CA THR A 4 17.02 -20.77 42.43
C THR A 4 17.68 -19.64 41.63
N SER A 5 17.40 -19.57 40.33
CA SER A 5 18.00 -18.62 39.39
C SER A 5 17.79 -17.13 39.72
N ASP A 6 16.91 -16.80 40.68
CA ASP A 6 16.74 -15.45 41.22
C ASP A 6 17.94 -14.95 42.05
N ASP A 7 18.73 -15.86 42.64
CA ASP A 7 19.89 -15.48 43.48
C ASP A 7 21.07 -14.91 42.68
N ALA A 8 21.11 -15.15 41.37
CA ALA A 8 22.20 -14.68 40.51
C ALA A 8 22.11 -13.17 40.18
N LEU A 9 20.92 -12.57 40.29
CA LEU A 9 20.71 -11.17 39.91
C LEU A 9 21.03 -10.15 41.03
N ILE A 10 21.24 -10.61 42.26
CA ILE A 10 21.48 -9.72 43.41
C ILE A 10 22.97 -9.36 43.58
N ARG A 11 23.89 -10.16 43.02
CA ARG A 11 25.36 -9.98 43.20
C ARG A 11 26.07 -9.07 42.19
N LEU A 12 25.36 -8.45 41.24
CA LEU A 12 26.00 -7.52 40.31
C LEU A 12 26.17 -6.12 40.93
N PRO A 13 27.34 -5.47 40.77
CA PRO A 13 27.58 -4.14 41.30
C PRO A 13 26.54 -3.15 40.75
N LYS A 14 26.00 -2.28 41.62
CA LYS A 14 24.92 -1.32 41.30
C LYS A 14 25.19 -0.53 40.00
N LYS A 15 26.46 -0.22 39.72
CA LYS A 15 26.93 0.49 38.52
C LYS A 15 26.62 -0.25 37.20
N GLU A 16 26.70 -1.59 37.17
CA GLU A 16 26.41 -2.40 35.97
C GLU A 16 24.92 -2.59 35.76
N ARG A 17 24.14 -2.70 36.84
CA ARG A 17 22.65 -2.73 36.78
C ARG A 17 22.07 -1.43 36.23
N GLU A 18 22.63 -0.28 36.60
CA GLU A 18 22.16 1.02 36.10
C GLU A 18 22.61 1.29 34.65
N GLY A 19 23.82 0.87 34.27
CA GLY A 19 24.29 0.96 32.87
C GLY A 19 23.43 0.12 31.90
N MET A 20 23.06 -1.11 32.30
CA MET A 20 22.24 -2.00 31.47
C MET A 20 20.81 -1.47 31.29
N LYS A 21 20.20 -0.87 32.32
CA LYS A 21 18.89 -0.21 32.23
C LYS A 21 18.92 1.02 31.30
N GLN A 22 20.00 1.79 31.33
CA GLN A 22 20.17 2.95 30.44
C GLN A 22 20.36 2.53 28.98
N THR A 23 21.09 1.45 28.72
CA THR A 23 21.25 0.89 27.37
C THR A 23 19.94 0.28 26.87
N LEU A 24 19.20 -0.42 27.72
CA LEU A 24 17.89 -1.00 27.38
C LEU A 24 16.84 0.08 27.08
N HIS A 25 16.77 1.15 27.87
CA HIS A 25 15.88 2.29 27.58
C HIS A 25 16.19 2.94 26.23
N LYS A 26 17.46 3.16 25.91
CA LYS A 26 17.87 3.75 24.63
C LYS A 26 17.47 2.87 23.45
N LEU A 27 17.60 1.54 23.58
CA LEU A 27 17.19 0.58 22.55
C LEU A 27 15.67 0.52 22.37
N VAL A 28 14.89 0.57 23.46
CA VAL A 28 13.42 0.61 23.40
C VAL A 28 12.94 1.90 22.74
N ILE A 29 13.50 3.06 23.12
CA ILE A 29 13.17 4.35 22.51
C ILE A 29 13.51 4.36 21.02
N ALA A 30 14.68 3.83 20.62
CA ALA A 30 15.07 3.75 19.21
C ALA A 30 14.11 2.86 18.40
N CYS A 31 13.67 1.72 18.95
CA CYS A 31 12.73 0.82 18.28
C CYS A 31 11.33 1.45 18.14
N LEU A 32 10.90 2.24 19.12
CA LEU A 32 9.61 2.93 19.14
C LEU A 32 9.57 4.13 18.17
N VAL A 33 10.71 4.76 17.90
CA VAL A 33 10.84 5.80 16.85
C VAL A 33 10.77 5.19 15.45
N VAL A 34 11.28 3.96 15.25
CA VAL A 34 11.23 3.26 13.94
C VAL A 34 9.81 2.87 13.55
N THR A 35 8.93 2.53 14.51
CA THR A 35 7.52 2.20 14.20
C THR A 35 6.64 3.42 13.88
N LEU A 36 7.10 4.64 14.19
CA LEU A 36 6.39 5.89 13.89
C LEU A 36 6.65 6.42 12.48
N ILE A 37 7.62 5.85 11.73
CA ILE A 37 7.88 6.21 10.34
C ILE A 37 6.90 5.45 9.42
N GLY A 38 5.64 5.91 9.46
CA GLY A 38 4.78 6.06 8.29
C GLY A 38 4.34 4.81 7.54
N VAL A 39 3.40 4.04 8.10
CA VAL A 39 2.46 3.28 7.26
C VAL A 39 1.31 4.22 6.86
N SER A 40 1.53 5.04 5.84
CA SER A 40 0.46 5.81 5.20
C SER A 40 -0.25 4.93 4.17
N TYR A 41 -1.03 3.95 4.64
CA TYR A 41 -1.91 3.16 3.78
C TYR A 41 -3.27 3.84 3.66
N SER A 42 -3.30 5.01 3.02
CA SER A 42 -4.52 5.84 2.88
C SER A 42 -4.95 6.01 1.42
N GLY A 43 -4.72 4.99 0.56
CA GLY A 43 -5.06 5.06 -0.87
C GLY A 43 -6.20 4.14 -1.33
N ALA A 44 -6.59 3.14 -0.54
CA ALA A 44 -7.48 2.07 -1.01
C ALA A 44 -8.93 2.55 -1.22
N SER A 45 -9.45 3.47 -0.41
CA SER A 45 -10.82 3.99 -0.55
C SER A 45 -10.99 4.96 -1.71
N ASN A 46 -9.92 5.65 -2.14
CA ASN A 46 -10.01 6.65 -3.21
C ASN A 46 -9.84 6.04 -4.62
N GLY A 47 -8.98 5.03 -4.79
CA GLY A 47 -8.68 4.47 -6.10
C GLY A 47 -9.89 3.83 -6.79
N ARG A 48 -10.73 3.09 -6.05
CA ARG A 48 -11.96 2.51 -6.58
C ARG A 48 -12.98 3.56 -6.99
N ASN A 49 -13.12 4.64 -6.21
CA ASN A 49 -14.03 5.72 -6.54
C ASN A 49 -13.59 6.45 -7.84
N ILE A 50 -12.29 6.71 -7.99
CA ILE A 50 -11.72 7.31 -9.20
C ILE A 50 -11.96 6.40 -10.41
N TYR A 51 -11.76 5.09 -10.26
CA TYR A 51 -12.06 4.12 -11.31
C TYR A 51 -13.52 4.19 -11.77
N LEU A 52 -14.48 4.10 -10.83
CA LEU A 52 -15.91 4.14 -11.15
C LEU A 52 -16.33 5.47 -11.79
N ASN A 53 -15.86 6.59 -11.26
CA ASN A 53 -16.33 7.90 -11.71
C ASN A 53 -15.56 8.42 -12.95
N LYS A 54 -14.23 8.41 -12.90
CA LYS A 54 -13.41 9.02 -13.95
C LYS A 54 -13.18 8.06 -15.11
N CYS A 55 -12.80 6.80 -14.86
CA CYS A 55 -12.69 5.83 -15.96
C CYS A 55 -14.07 5.46 -16.52
N GLY A 56 -15.07 5.29 -15.64
CA GLY A 56 -16.46 5.03 -16.02
C GLY A 56 -17.10 6.13 -16.88
N SER A 57 -16.65 7.39 -16.78
CA SER A 57 -17.18 8.48 -17.62
C SER A 57 -17.14 8.20 -19.13
N CYS A 58 -16.20 7.36 -19.59
CA CYS A 58 -16.11 6.91 -20.99
C CYS A 58 -16.33 5.39 -21.12
N HIS A 59 -15.99 4.61 -20.10
CA HIS A 59 -16.10 3.15 -20.09
C HIS A 59 -17.33 2.68 -19.28
N GLN A 60 -18.51 3.18 -19.62
CA GLN A 60 -19.80 2.80 -19.02
C GLN A 60 -20.62 1.94 -19.98
N GLU A 61 -21.58 1.18 -19.46
CA GLU A 61 -22.48 0.36 -20.27
C GLU A 61 -23.31 1.25 -21.20
N GLY A 62 -23.41 0.84 -22.46
CA GLY A 62 -24.04 1.65 -23.52
C GLY A 62 -23.21 2.85 -23.98
N GLY A 63 -22.00 3.06 -23.46
CA GLY A 63 -21.06 4.07 -23.96
C GLY A 63 -20.33 3.67 -25.26
N ASP A 64 -19.55 4.61 -25.82
CA ASP A 64 -18.79 4.41 -27.07
C ASP A 64 -17.57 3.49 -26.94
N VAL A 65 -17.20 3.13 -25.70
CA VAL A 65 -15.98 2.36 -25.40
C VAL A 65 -16.33 1.19 -24.49
N GLU A 66 -15.77 0.02 -24.80
CA GLU A 66 -15.97 -1.22 -24.05
C GLU A 66 -15.68 -1.02 -22.54
N VAL A 67 -16.64 -1.44 -21.71
CA VAL A 67 -16.43 -1.55 -20.26
C VAL A 67 -15.31 -2.55 -19.95
N PHE A 68 -14.67 -2.41 -18.80
CA PHE A 68 -13.69 -3.39 -18.35
C PHE A 68 -13.78 -3.59 -16.84
N ALA A 69 -13.17 -4.67 -16.37
CA ALA A 69 -12.96 -4.95 -14.95
C ALA A 69 -11.47 -4.79 -14.60
N PRO A 70 -11.10 -4.51 -13.33
CA PRO A 70 -9.70 -4.49 -12.91
C PRO A 70 -8.96 -5.79 -13.23
N SER A 71 -9.65 -6.93 -13.15
CA SER A 71 -9.11 -8.25 -13.51
C SER A 71 -8.98 -8.49 -15.03
N LYS A 72 -9.24 -7.52 -15.90
CA LYS A 72 -9.04 -7.67 -17.37
C LYS A 72 -7.58 -7.96 -17.73
N TYR A 73 -6.65 -7.46 -16.92
CA TYR A 73 -5.21 -7.63 -17.14
C TYR A 73 -4.50 -8.07 -15.87
N ALA A 74 -3.33 -8.71 -16.04
CA ALA A 74 -2.38 -8.96 -14.97
C ALA A 74 -1.71 -7.65 -14.52
N SER A 75 -1.21 -7.65 -13.28
CA SER A 75 -0.54 -6.52 -12.62
C SER A 75 0.59 -5.94 -13.48
N THR A 76 1.39 -6.80 -14.12
CA THR A 76 2.50 -6.42 -15.01
C THR A 76 2.02 -5.72 -16.29
N GLN A 77 0.87 -6.12 -16.81
CA GLN A 77 0.23 -5.51 -17.98
C GLN A 77 -0.33 -4.13 -17.61
N TRP A 78 -1.00 -3.99 -16.46
CA TRP A 78 -1.42 -2.68 -15.95
C TRP A 78 -0.24 -1.72 -15.74
N ARG A 79 0.83 -2.17 -15.07
CA ARG A 79 2.07 -1.37 -14.92
C ARG A 79 2.61 -0.90 -16.27
N ARG A 80 2.61 -1.79 -17.28
CA ARG A 80 3.05 -1.44 -18.64
C ARG A 80 2.10 -0.47 -19.34
N PHE A 81 0.79 -0.56 -19.10
CA PHE A 81 -0.23 0.34 -19.64
C PHE A 81 0.03 1.78 -19.22
N PHE A 82 0.13 2.01 -17.90
CA PHE A 82 0.38 3.34 -17.34
C PHE A 82 1.78 3.86 -17.69
N ARG A 83 2.83 3.04 -17.54
CA ARG A 83 4.21 3.43 -17.87
C ARG A 83 4.37 3.92 -19.32
N ARG A 84 3.63 3.33 -20.25
CA ARG A 84 3.69 3.70 -21.68
C ARG A 84 2.63 4.72 -22.08
N ASN A 85 1.89 5.27 -21.12
CA ASN A 85 0.76 6.16 -21.33
C ASN A 85 -0.14 5.68 -22.48
N LYS A 86 -0.57 4.41 -22.40
CA LYS A 86 -1.27 3.73 -23.50
C LYS A 86 -2.59 4.40 -23.86
N HIS A 87 -3.25 5.04 -22.90
CA HIS A 87 -4.50 5.76 -23.13
C HIS A 87 -4.33 6.87 -24.18
N ARG A 88 -3.22 7.63 -24.12
CA ARG A 88 -2.90 8.72 -25.07
C ARG A 88 -2.86 8.30 -26.54
N ARG A 89 -2.71 7.00 -26.84
CA ARG A 89 -2.77 6.46 -28.21
C ARG A 89 -4.17 6.56 -28.82
N LYS A 90 -5.21 6.61 -27.99
CA LYS A 90 -6.61 6.71 -28.38
C LYS A 90 -7.22 8.04 -27.97
N LYS A 91 -6.94 8.51 -26.75
CA LYS A 91 -7.41 9.79 -26.23
C LYS A 91 -6.49 10.28 -25.11
N ASP A 92 -6.16 11.57 -25.07
CA ASP A 92 -5.47 12.14 -23.91
C ASP A 92 -6.47 12.37 -22.77
N ILE A 93 -6.09 12.00 -21.55
CA ILE A 93 -6.90 12.14 -20.32
C ILE A 93 -6.12 12.86 -19.22
N SER A 94 -4.95 13.41 -19.53
CA SER A 94 -4.09 14.08 -18.56
C SER A 94 -4.79 15.25 -17.86
N GLU A 95 -5.74 15.92 -18.52
CA GLU A 95 -6.54 17.01 -17.93
C GLU A 95 -7.67 16.51 -17.02
N LEU A 96 -8.08 15.23 -17.11
CA LEU A 96 -9.16 14.67 -16.29
C LEU A 96 -8.67 14.18 -14.92
N PHE A 97 -7.36 14.01 -14.74
CA PHE A 97 -6.76 13.42 -13.55
C PHE A 97 -5.64 14.31 -13.00
N THR A 98 -5.61 14.50 -11.69
CA THR A 98 -4.38 14.93 -11.03
C THR A 98 -3.35 13.80 -11.05
N THR A 99 -2.08 14.13 -10.80
CA THR A 99 -1.01 13.13 -10.69
C THR A 99 -1.29 12.13 -9.57
N GLU A 100 -1.87 12.59 -8.45
CA GLU A 100 -2.23 11.75 -7.32
C GLU A 100 -3.38 10.79 -7.67
N GLU A 101 -4.43 11.28 -8.31
CA GLU A 101 -5.56 10.45 -8.74
C GLU A 101 -5.13 9.39 -9.75
N MET A 102 -4.24 9.76 -10.68
CA MET A 102 -3.66 8.83 -11.64
C MET A 102 -2.90 7.69 -10.95
N GLU A 103 -2.15 8.00 -9.88
CA GLU A 103 -1.44 6.99 -9.10
C GLU A 103 -2.40 6.12 -8.26
N MET A 104 -3.45 6.72 -7.68
CA MET A 104 -4.48 6.00 -6.94
C MET A 104 -5.22 4.99 -7.80
N VAL A 105 -5.67 5.38 -9.01
CA VAL A 105 -6.37 4.45 -9.92
C VAL A 105 -5.44 3.38 -10.46
N LYS A 106 -4.18 3.72 -10.76
CA LYS A 106 -3.15 2.74 -11.13
C LYS A 106 -2.95 1.70 -10.05
N ASN A 107 -2.81 2.12 -8.79
CA ASN A 107 -2.61 1.20 -7.67
C ASN A 107 -3.84 0.33 -7.44
N TYR A 108 -5.04 0.88 -7.53
CA TYR A 108 -6.28 0.11 -7.48
C TYR A 108 -6.33 -0.98 -8.58
N LEU A 109 -6.08 -0.62 -9.84
CA LEU A 109 -6.09 -1.60 -10.94
C LEU A 109 -5.02 -2.69 -10.79
N ILE A 110 -3.87 -2.38 -10.20
CA ILE A 110 -2.80 -3.35 -9.93
C ILE A 110 -3.17 -4.27 -8.75
N THR A 111 -3.72 -3.73 -7.67
CA THR A 111 -4.12 -4.49 -6.48
C THR A 111 -5.29 -5.43 -6.77
N HIS A 112 -6.13 -5.09 -7.74
CA HIS A 112 -7.29 -5.89 -8.15
C HIS A 112 -7.12 -6.57 -9.53
N ALA A 113 -5.87 -6.71 -9.98
CA ALA A 113 -5.53 -7.35 -11.23
C ALA A 113 -5.85 -8.86 -11.24
N ALA A 114 -5.83 -9.47 -12.43
CA ALA A 114 -6.17 -10.90 -12.61
C ALA A 114 -5.30 -11.86 -11.79
N ASP A 115 -4.04 -11.49 -11.56
CA ASP A 115 -3.00 -12.25 -10.87
C ASP A 115 -2.76 -11.78 -9.42
N SER A 116 -3.64 -10.93 -8.88
CA SER A 116 -3.53 -10.45 -7.49
C SER A 116 -4.24 -11.39 -6.51
N ASP A 117 -3.98 -11.20 -5.21
CA ASP A 117 -4.69 -11.92 -4.14
C ASP A 117 -6.16 -11.48 -3.99
N GLN A 118 -6.56 -10.38 -4.64
CA GLN A 118 -7.90 -9.78 -4.53
C GLN A 118 -8.44 -9.32 -5.90
N PRO A 119 -8.55 -10.21 -6.90
CA PRO A 119 -8.99 -9.83 -8.23
C PRO A 119 -10.45 -9.34 -8.21
N GLU A 120 -10.73 -8.22 -8.88
CA GLU A 120 -12.10 -7.72 -9.04
C GLU A 120 -12.58 -8.00 -10.47
N ALA A 121 -13.45 -9.02 -10.62
CA ALA A 121 -13.99 -9.47 -11.91
C ALA A 121 -15.25 -8.73 -12.35
N VAL A 122 -15.97 -8.13 -11.40
CA VAL A 122 -17.10 -7.25 -11.70
C VAL A 122 -16.55 -5.84 -11.92
N GLY A 123 -16.68 -5.34 -13.14
CA GLY A 123 -16.05 -4.10 -13.58
C GLY A 123 -16.95 -2.87 -13.56
N LEU A 124 -16.62 -1.95 -14.46
CA LEU A 124 -17.48 -0.83 -14.78
C LEU A 124 -18.82 -1.32 -15.35
N LYS A 125 -19.83 -0.50 -15.13
CA LYS A 125 -21.19 -0.62 -15.63
C LYS A 125 -21.56 0.72 -16.22
#